data_AF-A0A0G1VJ64-F1
#
_entry.id   AF-A0A0G1VJ64-F1
#
_cell.length_a   1.000
_cell.length_b   1.000
_cell.length_c   1.000
_cell.angle_alpha   90.00
_cell.angle_beta   90.00
_cell.angle_gamma   90.00
#
_symmetry.space_group_name_H-M   'P 1'
#
loop_
_entity.id
_entity.type
_entity.pdbx_description
1 polymer ?
#
loop_
_entity_poly.entity_id
_entity_poly.type
_entity_poly.pdbx_seq_one_letter_code
_entity_poly.pdbx_strand_id
1 'polypeptide(L)'
;MKKCHEVFVVKATLASFFLVFSVFFFSSAGIVFGQGTPSSEICNGKDDNGDGVVDENLNCDHYLSYLLDKSIQPVTVTLRDQFINPTDFTLVLIERLLNPVRKLHEGLAFNPKRPNLHYLAYRLQSSASFAPRSVLIENQFEKNVIKVTKPRYLLTPTGKNKIGIPIEKTLSILPPAAANKLIAAIVPSIPKNANHYLCYDVEPYDITEGVSVRDQFQNRQFEVIRARYLCNPAEKTHNGKVSEIVDRSNHLMCYEVIPHNQVNRKVITHDQFGIKSQTAVRTEEICVPTVKTPLSPTACTRPDTEGTAVVLDKDTMYQNTGGQLTIVQPAPGTIGVTADAFLRSGPDTVVTRGGSPAAGETYTFDTEMLQLSLSSGRILNLLANGVASTSPRTPGDPVQSFDTEMLQLQGQLPIGDPDFDLLRITAGTDFGLPSPGHTTLTKLPDGNWNVDSFFDITYRIDFVGHPGGAYTGMSGSTTGTIRMADICPPVGPPPEIN
;
A
#
# COMPACT_ATOMS: atom_id res chain seq x y z
N MET A 1 -27.05 -1.05 67.09
CA MET A 1 -26.99 -1.72 68.42
C MET A 1 -26.10 -2.95 68.24
N LYS A 2 -24.99 -3.11 68.99
CA LYS A 2 -24.82 -4.08 70.13
C LYS A 2 -25.27 -5.51 69.79
N LYS A 3 -24.47 -6.59 69.84
CA LYS A 3 -23.07 -6.92 70.28
C LYS A 3 -22.48 -8.01 69.29
N CYS A 4 -21.20 -8.45 69.21
CA CYS A 4 -20.17 -8.93 70.17
C CYS A 4 -20.66 -10.17 71.00
N HIS A 5 -19.93 -11.25 71.35
CA HIS A 5 -18.50 -11.52 71.66
C HIS A 5 -18.21 -13.06 71.48
N GLU A 6 -17.02 -13.70 71.59
CA GLU A 6 -15.60 -13.48 71.19
C GLU A 6 -14.78 -14.82 71.44
N VAL A 7 -14.07 -15.40 70.45
CA VAL A 7 -12.57 -15.58 70.37
C VAL A 7 -11.92 -16.78 71.15
N PHE A 8 -10.67 -17.15 70.75
CA PHE A 8 -9.65 -18.10 71.28
C PHE A 8 -9.50 -19.48 70.56
N VAL A 9 -8.36 -20.21 70.43
CA VAL A 9 -6.86 -20.04 70.45
C VAL A 9 -6.14 -21.14 71.29
N VAL A 10 -5.01 -21.79 70.93
CA VAL A 10 -4.29 -22.08 69.64
C VAL A 10 -3.15 -23.12 69.87
N LYS A 11 -2.59 -23.77 68.81
CA LYS A 11 -1.42 -24.71 68.78
C LYS A 11 -1.68 -26.10 69.44
N ALA A 12 -0.91 -27.18 69.18
CA ALA A 12 0.47 -27.32 68.67
C ALA A 12 0.73 -28.59 67.83
N THR A 13 1.94 -28.67 67.25
CA THR A 13 2.45 -29.74 66.36
C THR A 13 3.26 -30.82 67.10
N LEU A 14 3.25 -32.06 66.57
CA LEU A 14 4.44 -32.93 66.57
C LEU A 14 4.45 -33.80 65.30
N ALA A 15 5.64 -34.21 64.83
CA ALA A 15 5.83 -34.91 63.56
C ALA A 15 6.52 -36.27 63.74
N SER A 16 6.30 -37.18 62.78
CA SER A 16 7.20 -38.30 62.48
C SER A 16 7.07 -38.68 60.98
N PHE A 17 7.98 -39.50 60.46
CA PHE A 17 8.42 -39.46 59.06
C PHE A 17 8.42 -40.83 58.35
N PHE A 18 8.19 -40.82 57.02
CA PHE A 18 8.27 -41.95 56.06
C PHE A 18 7.22 -43.09 56.25
N LEU A 19 6.74 -43.79 55.22
CA LEU A 19 7.27 -44.04 53.86
C LEU A 19 6.28 -43.77 52.70
N VAL A 20 6.87 -43.44 51.55
CA VAL A 20 6.48 -43.77 50.15
C VAL A 20 4.99 -43.89 49.79
N PHE A 21 4.54 -43.00 48.90
CA PHE A 21 3.38 -43.22 48.03
C PHE A 21 3.69 -42.74 46.61
N SER A 22 3.23 -43.47 45.59
CA SER A 22 3.51 -43.16 44.17
C SER A 22 2.74 -41.92 43.69
N VAL A 23 3.44 -41.00 43.02
CA VAL A 23 2.82 -39.81 42.42
C VAL A 23 2.10 -40.18 41.13
N PHE A 24 0.77 -40.23 41.16
CA PHE A 24 -0.05 -40.17 39.95
C PHE A 24 -0.10 -38.73 39.45
N PHE A 25 0.60 -38.42 38.35
CA PHE A 25 0.43 -37.17 37.62
C PHE A 25 -0.93 -37.15 36.92
N PHE A 26 -1.89 -36.39 37.46
CA PHE A 26 -3.05 -35.96 36.69
C PHE A 26 -2.66 -34.75 35.84
N SER A 27 -2.39 -34.99 34.56
CA SER A 27 -2.13 -33.93 33.58
C SER A 27 -3.44 -33.26 33.17
N SER A 28 -3.84 -32.21 33.89
CA SER A 28 -4.84 -31.25 33.42
C SER A 28 -4.22 -30.38 32.31
N ALA A 29 -4.10 -30.94 31.11
CA ALA A 29 -3.69 -30.20 29.93
C ALA A 29 -4.75 -29.11 29.65
N GLY A 30 -4.41 -27.85 29.90
CA GLY A 30 -5.24 -26.73 29.49
C GLY A 30 -5.37 -26.74 27.96
N ILE A 31 -6.59 -26.53 27.46
CA ILE A 31 -6.85 -26.49 26.02
C ILE A 31 -6.16 -25.25 25.45
N VAL A 32 -5.04 -25.47 24.77
CA VAL A 32 -4.40 -24.45 23.93
C VAL A 32 -5.29 -24.29 22.71
N PHE A 33 -6.17 -23.30 22.75
CA PHE A 33 -6.78 -22.78 21.53
C PHE A 33 -5.66 -22.29 20.61
N GLY A 34 -5.70 -22.70 19.35
CA GLY A 34 -4.70 -22.29 18.37
C GLY A 34 -4.75 -20.78 18.19
N GLN A 35 -3.77 -20.06 18.75
CA GLN A 35 -3.55 -18.66 18.41
C GLN A 35 -3.19 -18.61 16.93
N GLY A 36 -4.02 -17.96 16.12
CA GLY A 36 -3.52 -17.33 14.90
C GLY A 36 -2.38 -16.39 15.26
N THR A 37 -1.48 -16.11 14.31
CA THR A 37 -0.40 -15.13 14.50
C THR A 37 -0.97 -13.83 15.09
N PRO A 38 -0.46 -13.33 16.24
CA PRO A 38 -0.94 -12.10 16.85
C PRO A 38 -1.05 -10.95 15.84
N SER A 39 -2.09 -10.15 15.98
CA SER A 39 -2.26 -8.93 15.18
C SER A 39 -1.03 -8.04 15.35
N SER A 40 -0.60 -7.36 14.29
CA SER A 40 0.33 -6.24 14.47
C SER A 40 -0.42 -5.07 15.10
N GLU A 41 0.07 -4.55 16.22
CA GLU A 41 -0.43 -3.32 16.85
C GLU A 41 -0.68 -2.21 15.80
N ILE A 42 -1.79 -1.50 15.95
CA ILE A 42 -2.02 -0.20 15.30
C ILE A 42 -2.21 0.87 16.37
N CYS A 43 -1.98 2.15 16.04
CA CYS A 43 -2.11 3.26 17.00
C CYS A 43 -3.58 3.61 17.34
N ASN A 44 -4.36 2.65 17.85
CA ASN A 44 -5.78 2.78 18.17
C ASN A 44 -6.06 2.90 19.68
N GLY A 45 -5.07 2.68 20.56
CA GLY A 45 -5.23 2.70 22.01
C GLY A 45 -5.87 1.44 22.60
N LYS A 46 -5.70 0.28 21.95
CA LYS A 46 -6.07 -1.07 22.39
C LYS A 46 -4.82 -1.96 22.43
N ASP A 47 -5.00 -3.14 22.99
CA ASP A 47 -4.07 -4.27 22.91
C ASP A 47 -4.57 -5.13 21.74
N ASP A 48 -3.98 -4.97 20.55
CA ASP A 48 -4.42 -5.69 19.34
C ASP A 48 -3.75 -7.06 19.25
N ASN A 49 -2.56 -7.22 19.82
CA ASN A 49 -1.74 -8.43 19.77
C ASN A 49 -2.03 -9.42 20.93
N GLY A 50 -2.47 -8.93 22.08
CA GLY A 50 -2.88 -9.70 23.26
C GLY A 50 -1.80 -9.94 24.31
N ASP A 51 -0.69 -9.19 24.32
CA ASP A 51 0.39 -9.34 25.32
C ASP A 51 0.16 -8.56 26.64
N GLY A 52 -0.88 -7.72 26.70
CA GLY A 52 -1.22 -6.89 27.86
C GLY A 52 -0.63 -5.48 27.84
N VAL A 53 0.03 -5.07 26.75
CA VAL A 53 0.49 -3.70 26.49
C VAL A 53 -0.40 -3.05 25.40
N VAL A 54 -0.24 -1.75 25.13
CA VAL A 54 -1.09 -0.96 24.24
C VAL A 54 -0.22 0.00 23.43
N ASP A 55 -0.38 0.02 22.10
CA ASP A 55 0.35 0.87 21.16
C ASP A 55 1.90 0.76 21.32
N GLU A 56 2.45 -0.37 21.77
CA GLU A 56 3.87 -0.50 22.10
C GLU A 56 4.75 -0.70 20.87
N ASN A 57 6.03 -0.31 20.97
CA ASN A 57 6.99 -0.20 19.85
C ASN A 57 6.59 0.74 18.69
N LEU A 58 5.31 1.12 18.54
CA LEU A 58 4.81 2.01 17.49
C LEU A 58 5.15 3.49 17.70
N ASN A 59 5.37 4.22 16.60
CA ASN A 59 5.49 5.68 16.62
C ASN A 59 4.13 6.39 16.46
N CYS A 60 3.33 6.45 17.52
CA CYS A 60 1.99 7.05 17.48
C CYS A 60 1.93 8.59 17.47
N ASP A 61 2.94 9.25 16.88
CA ASP A 61 2.93 10.70 16.68
C ASP A 61 1.88 11.10 15.64
N HIS A 62 0.91 11.90 16.08
CA HIS A 62 -0.09 12.52 15.23
C HIS A 62 0.34 13.94 14.85
N TYR A 63 -0.04 14.40 13.65
CA TYR A 63 0.31 15.73 13.16
C TYR A 63 -0.90 16.52 12.67
N LEU A 64 -0.96 17.81 12.96
CA LEU A 64 -1.93 18.74 12.38
C LEU A 64 -1.18 19.66 11.41
N SER A 65 -1.64 19.71 10.16
CA SER A 65 -1.01 20.46 9.09
C SER A 65 -1.55 21.88 9.01
N TYR A 66 -0.66 22.79 8.60
CA TYR A 66 -0.95 24.18 8.39
C TYR A 66 -0.43 24.63 7.04
N LEU A 67 -1.27 25.36 6.30
CA LEU A 67 -0.88 26.01 5.06
C LEU A 67 0.29 26.97 5.31
N LEU A 68 1.39 26.70 4.61
CA LEU A 68 2.42 27.67 4.29
C LEU A 68 2.25 28.03 2.81
N ASP A 69 2.84 29.14 2.38
CA ASP A 69 3.13 29.37 0.97
C ASP A 69 4.47 30.09 0.86
N LYS A 70 5.54 29.31 0.69
CA LYS A 70 6.92 29.81 0.57
C LYS A 70 7.58 29.12 -0.63
N SER A 71 7.60 29.81 -1.76
CA SER A 71 8.43 29.44 -2.91
C SER A 71 9.89 29.30 -2.48
N ILE A 72 10.58 28.31 -3.03
CA ILE A 72 12.02 28.09 -2.83
C ILE A 72 12.76 28.18 -4.17
N GLN A 73 14.08 28.28 -4.12
CA GLN A 73 14.88 27.92 -5.29
C GLN A 73 14.73 26.40 -5.51
N PRO A 74 14.55 25.92 -6.76
CA PRO A 74 14.36 24.50 -7.03
C PRO A 74 15.48 23.63 -6.45
N VAL A 75 15.12 22.53 -5.80
CA VAL A 75 16.08 21.55 -5.24
C VAL A 75 15.80 20.18 -5.83
N THR A 76 16.78 19.56 -6.49
CA THR A 76 16.68 18.18 -6.97
C THR A 76 17.01 17.18 -5.86
N VAL A 77 16.21 16.13 -5.72
CA VAL A 77 16.44 15.00 -4.81
C VAL A 77 16.07 13.69 -5.50
N THR A 78 16.84 12.63 -5.26
CA THR A 78 16.44 11.27 -5.64
C THR A 78 15.66 10.66 -4.48
N LEU A 79 14.45 10.15 -4.75
CA LEU A 79 13.60 9.47 -3.77
C LEU A 79 13.39 8.02 -4.16
N ARG A 80 13.36 7.15 -3.15
CA ARG A 80 12.98 5.73 -3.28
C ARG A 80 12.08 5.36 -2.11
N ASP A 81 11.06 4.57 -2.38
CA ASP A 81 10.21 3.99 -1.34
C ASP A 81 9.79 2.56 -1.74
N GLN A 82 8.72 2.05 -1.15
CA GLN A 82 8.10 0.77 -1.49
C GLN A 82 7.30 0.75 -2.80
N PHE A 83 6.98 1.92 -3.39
CA PHE A 83 6.25 2.01 -4.66
C PHE A 83 7.17 2.36 -5.83
N ILE A 84 8.19 3.19 -5.63
CA ILE A 84 9.10 3.64 -6.70
C ILE A 84 10.57 3.28 -6.43
N ASN A 85 11.22 2.83 -7.50
CA ASN A 85 12.68 2.79 -7.61
C ASN A 85 13.28 4.21 -7.51
N PRO A 86 14.60 4.36 -7.26
CA PRO A 86 15.27 5.65 -7.19
C PRO A 86 14.90 6.58 -8.37
N THR A 87 14.15 7.63 -8.06
CA THR A 87 13.55 8.55 -9.04
C THR A 87 13.87 9.99 -8.64
N ASP A 88 14.32 10.80 -9.59
CA ASP A 88 14.62 12.21 -9.34
C ASP A 88 13.37 13.10 -9.37
N PHE A 89 13.25 13.96 -8.36
CA PHE A 89 12.20 14.96 -8.22
C PHE A 89 12.78 16.35 -7.95
N THR A 90 12.11 17.37 -8.47
CA THR A 90 12.41 18.78 -8.16
C THR A 90 11.41 19.31 -7.13
N LEU A 91 11.92 19.85 -6.03
CA LEU A 91 11.15 20.51 -4.97
C LEU A 91 10.99 22.00 -5.31
N VAL A 92 9.76 22.53 -5.35
CA VAL A 92 9.49 23.90 -5.87
C VAL A 92 8.96 24.91 -4.84
N LEU A 93 8.21 24.47 -3.84
CA LEU A 93 7.73 25.31 -2.74
C LEU A 93 7.51 24.49 -1.46
N ILE A 94 7.47 25.19 -0.33
CA ILE A 94 7.06 24.63 0.97
C ILE A 94 5.58 24.97 1.17
N GLU A 95 4.71 23.96 1.14
CA GLU A 95 3.24 24.12 1.13
C GLU A 95 2.62 23.90 2.52
N ARG A 96 3.24 23.10 3.39
CA ARG A 96 2.70 22.80 4.73
C ARG A 96 3.76 22.74 5.82
N LEU A 97 3.33 23.11 7.03
CA LEU A 97 3.99 22.77 8.30
C LEU A 97 3.10 21.80 9.06
N LEU A 98 3.64 20.64 9.42
CA LEU A 98 3.00 19.64 10.26
C LEU A 98 3.54 19.77 11.69
N ASN A 99 2.68 20.14 12.63
CA ASN A 99 3.00 20.19 14.06
C ASN A 99 2.61 18.87 14.74
N PRO A 100 3.43 18.28 15.63
CA PRO A 100 3.03 17.14 16.44
C PRO A 100 1.94 17.59 17.43
N VAL A 101 0.92 16.75 17.62
CA VAL A 101 -0.28 17.10 18.40
C VAL A 101 -0.63 16.07 19.46
N ARG A 102 -1.35 16.54 20.48
CA ARG A 102 -2.17 15.67 21.32
C ARG A 102 -3.57 15.59 20.71
N LYS A 103 -4.02 14.37 20.37
CA LYS A 103 -5.36 14.09 19.84
C LYS A 103 -6.22 13.44 20.93
N LEU A 104 -7.49 13.84 21.03
CA LEU A 104 -8.55 13.06 21.65
C LEU A 104 -9.48 12.54 20.56
N HIS A 105 -9.83 11.26 20.65
CA HIS A 105 -10.74 10.56 19.75
C HIS A 105 -11.30 9.34 20.50
N GLU A 106 -12.60 9.04 20.37
CA GLU A 106 -13.31 7.99 21.16
C GLU A 106 -13.05 8.03 22.70
N GLY A 107 -12.74 9.21 23.25
CA GLY A 107 -12.34 9.37 24.66
C GLY A 107 -10.88 9.02 24.98
N LEU A 108 -10.20 8.30 24.08
CA LEU A 108 -8.77 7.97 24.15
C LEU A 108 -7.88 9.19 23.89
N ALA A 109 -6.65 9.15 24.39
CA ALA A 109 -5.78 10.33 24.51
C ALA A 109 -4.35 10.10 23.99
N PHE A 110 -4.19 10.24 22.67
CA PHE A 110 -2.91 10.11 21.97
C PHE A 110 -2.05 11.35 22.23
N ASN A 111 -0.97 11.18 23.00
CA ASN A 111 0.02 12.22 23.27
C ASN A 111 1.23 12.03 22.33
N PRO A 112 1.85 13.11 21.82
CA PRO A 112 2.97 12.97 20.89
C PRO A 112 4.18 12.37 21.62
N LYS A 113 4.65 11.20 21.14
CA LYS A 113 5.86 10.53 21.62
C LYS A 113 7.10 11.39 21.32
N ARG A 114 7.07 12.28 20.29
CA ARG A 114 8.20 13.17 19.92
C ARG A 114 7.77 14.64 19.68
N PRO A 115 7.44 15.43 20.72
CA PRO A 115 6.90 16.79 20.59
C PRO A 115 7.82 17.83 19.91
N ASN A 116 9.09 17.50 19.64
CA ASN A 116 10.03 18.35 18.89
C ASN A 116 10.14 17.96 17.40
N LEU A 117 9.63 16.80 16.98
CA LEU A 117 9.62 16.38 15.58
C LEU A 117 8.46 17.07 14.84
N HIS A 118 8.79 17.89 13.86
CA HIS A 118 7.83 18.52 12.96
C HIS A 118 8.15 18.07 11.54
N TYR A 119 7.24 18.29 10.59
CA TYR A 119 7.54 18.11 9.16
C TYR A 119 7.23 19.36 8.34
N LEU A 120 8.01 19.56 7.29
CA LEU A 120 7.67 20.45 6.19
C LEU A 120 7.30 19.63 4.96
N ALA A 121 6.21 19.99 4.29
CA ALA A 121 5.82 19.38 3.02
C ALA A 121 6.38 20.20 1.85
N TYR A 122 7.37 19.62 1.17
CA TYR A 122 7.96 20.17 -0.05
C TYR A 122 7.18 19.66 -1.26
N ARG A 123 6.59 20.58 -2.02
CA ARG A 123 5.81 20.27 -3.23
C ARG A 123 6.73 19.76 -4.33
N LEU A 124 6.42 18.58 -4.85
CA LEU A 124 7.11 18.00 -6.01
C LEU A 124 6.62 18.66 -7.30
N GLN A 125 7.53 19.02 -8.19
CA GLN A 125 7.23 19.32 -9.59
C GLN A 125 6.81 18.02 -10.29
N SER A 126 5.69 18.03 -11.00
CA SER A 126 5.09 16.81 -11.55
C SER A 126 5.84 16.28 -12.77
N SER A 127 6.51 15.14 -12.63
CA SER A 127 7.28 14.48 -13.71
C SER A 127 7.19 12.95 -13.73
N ALA A 128 7.18 12.28 -12.56
CA ALA A 128 7.16 10.81 -12.49
C ALA A 128 5.80 10.23 -12.92
N SER A 129 5.82 9.31 -13.89
CA SER A 129 4.70 8.43 -14.19
C SER A 129 4.48 7.46 -13.02
N PHE A 130 3.22 7.23 -12.64
CA PHE A 130 2.85 6.33 -11.56
C PHE A 130 1.64 5.51 -11.98
N ALA A 131 1.78 4.19 -12.05
CA ALA A 131 0.66 3.28 -12.20
C ALA A 131 -0.11 3.23 -10.86
N PRO A 132 -1.42 3.58 -10.82
CA PRO A 132 -2.19 3.60 -9.58
C PRO A 132 -2.22 2.22 -8.90
N ARG A 133 -2.26 2.20 -7.56
CA ARG A 133 -2.20 0.95 -6.76
C ARG A 133 -3.21 0.95 -5.64
N SER A 134 -3.88 -0.18 -5.44
CA SER A 134 -4.74 -0.41 -4.28
C SER A 134 -3.90 -0.88 -3.08
N VAL A 135 -4.19 -0.36 -1.90
CA VAL A 135 -3.63 -0.84 -0.63
C VAL A 135 -4.70 -0.84 0.46
N LEU A 136 -4.57 -1.74 1.43
CA LEU A 136 -5.40 -1.74 2.63
C LEU A 136 -4.72 -0.84 3.65
N ILE A 137 -5.38 0.24 4.04
CA ILE A 137 -4.99 1.00 5.23
C ILE A 137 -5.78 0.55 6.44
N GLU A 138 -5.14 0.63 7.59
CA GLU A 138 -5.76 0.43 8.88
C GLU A 138 -5.19 1.43 9.89
N ASN A 139 -6.07 2.24 10.46
CA ASN A 139 -5.75 3.21 11.49
C ASN A 139 -6.97 3.41 12.40
N GLN A 140 -6.83 4.28 13.39
CA GLN A 140 -7.87 4.49 14.39
C GLN A 140 -9.09 5.33 13.92
N PHE A 141 -9.24 5.60 12.62
CA PHE A 141 -10.48 6.12 12.02
C PHE A 141 -11.15 5.07 11.12
N GLU A 142 -10.38 4.25 10.40
CA GLU A 142 -10.92 3.30 9.44
C GLU A 142 -9.99 2.12 9.14
N LYS A 143 -10.59 1.04 8.61
CA LYS A 143 -9.92 -0.04 7.89
C LYS A 143 -10.51 -0.09 6.48
N ASN A 144 -9.74 0.32 5.46
CA ASN A 144 -10.29 0.62 4.14
C ASN A 144 -9.32 0.34 2.98
N VAL A 145 -9.88 0.00 1.82
CA VAL A 145 -9.14 -0.21 0.57
C VAL A 145 -9.05 1.10 -0.19
N ILE A 146 -7.84 1.65 -0.29
CA ILE A 146 -7.60 2.96 -0.93
C ILE A 146 -6.73 2.83 -2.18
N LYS A 147 -6.98 3.71 -3.14
CA LYS A 147 -6.25 3.74 -4.42
C LYS A 147 -5.28 4.92 -4.44
N VAL A 148 -3.99 4.61 -4.46
CA VAL A 148 -2.88 5.57 -4.56
C VAL A 148 -2.67 5.95 -6.02
N THR A 149 -2.48 7.23 -6.35
CA THR A 149 -2.53 7.72 -7.74
C THR A 149 -1.26 8.39 -8.28
N LYS A 150 -0.54 9.21 -7.51
CA LYS A 150 0.71 9.88 -7.95
C LYS A 150 1.48 10.55 -6.80
N PRO A 151 2.82 10.66 -6.86
CA PRO A 151 3.61 11.36 -5.85
C PRO A 151 3.32 12.87 -5.83
N ARG A 152 3.23 13.45 -4.62
CA ARG A 152 2.71 14.80 -4.36
C ARG A 152 3.66 15.67 -3.50
N TYR A 153 4.16 15.14 -2.39
CA TYR A 153 5.06 15.83 -1.45
C TYR A 153 6.21 14.96 -0.96
N LEU A 154 7.35 15.60 -0.65
CA LEU A 154 8.34 15.09 0.29
C LEU A 154 8.10 15.72 1.67
N LEU A 155 7.96 14.91 2.72
CA LEU A 155 8.00 15.38 4.11
C LEU A 155 9.42 15.26 4.68
N THR A 156 9.91 16.34 5.30
CA THR A 156 11.27 16.40 5.87
C THR A 156 11.26 16.63 7.39
N PRO A 157 11.98 15.82 8.19
CA PRO A 157 12.15 16.05 9.63
C PRO A 157 12.69 17.46 9.92
N THR A 158 11.85 18.28 10.52
CA THR A 158 12.07 19.72 10.68
C THR A 158 12.11 20.09 12.16
N GLY A 159 13.10 20.89 12.55
CA GLY A 159 13.09 21.63 13.80
C GLY A 159 12.31 22.92 13.62
N LYS A 160 11.44 23.30 14.57
CA LYS A 160 10.64 24.52 14.45
C LYS A 160 10.49 25.27 15.77
N ASN A 161 10.69 26.59 15.74
CA ASN A 161 10.46 27.52 16.86
C ASN A 161 9.34 28.52 16.56
N LYS A 162 8.60 28.95 17.59
CA LYS A 162 7.47 29.91 17.49
C LYS A 162 7.89 31.38 17.32
N ILE A 163 9.20 31.65 17.27
CA ILE A 163 9.73 33.01 17.29
C ILE A 163 9.63 33.57 15.87
N GLY A 164 8.77 34.58 15.68
CA GLY A 164 8.42 35.12 14.36
C GLY A 164 9.39 36.16 13.79
N ILE A 165 10.70 35.99 14.00
CA ILE A 165 11.72 36.96 13.55
C ILE A 165 12.06 36.72 12.06
N PRO A 166 12.10 37.78 11.21
CA PRO A 166 12.57 37.71 9.82
C PRO A 166 14.08 37.41 9.69
N ILE A 167 14.52 36.22 10.11
CA ILE A 167 15.94 35.83 10.23
C ILE A 167 16.74 36.10 8.94
N GLU A 168 16.14 35.87 7.78
CA GLU A 168 16.73 36.14 6.45
C GLU A 168 17.22 37.61 6.30
N LYS A 169 16.49 38.58 6.87
CA LYS A 169 16.87 40.00 6.92
C LYS A 169 17.67 40.37 8.18
N THR A 170 17.48 39.67 9.29
CA THR A 170 18.22 39.95 10.53
C THR A 170 19.68 39.52 10.44
N LEU A 171 19.96 38.36 9.83
CA LEU A 171 21.34 37.84 9.70
C LEU A 171 22.19 38.65 8.71
N SER A 172 21.59 39.20 7.65
CA SER A 172 22.31 40.00 6.64
C SER A 172 22.71 41.41 7.12
N ILE A 173 22.25 41.82 8.30
CA ILE A 173 22.57 43.12 8.93
C ILE A 173 23.52 42.97 10.14
N LEU A 174 23.66 41.76 10.70
CA LEU A 174 24.45 41.52 11.90
C LEU A 174 25.91 41.13 11.59
N PRO A 175 26.89 41.60 12.39
CA PRO A 175 28.26 41.08 12.34
C PRO A 175 28.29 39.56 12.58
N PRO A 176 29.20 38.79 11.93
CA PRO A 176 29.17 37.32 11.96
C PRO A 176 29.11 36.68 13.35
N ALA A 177 29.82 37.24 14.35
CA ALA A 177 29.78 36.75 15.73
C ALA A 177 28.39 36.94 16.39
N ALA A 178 27.71 38.05 16.10
CA ALA A 178 26.35 38.31 16.58
C ALA A 178 25.31 37.45 15.83
N ALA A 179 25.49 37.28 14.52
CA ALA A 179 24.67 36.39 13.69
C ALA A 179 24.75 34.93 14.20
N ASN A 180 25.96 34.41 14.45
CA ASN A 180 26.16 33.06 14.99
C ASN A 180 25.53 32.88 16.38
N LYS A 181 25.65 33.88 17.27
CA LYS A 181 25.02 33.85 18.60
C LYS A 181 23.48 33.89 18.51
N LEU A 182 22.93 34.62 17.54
CA LEU A 182 21.49 34.66 17.28
C LEU A 182 20.98 33.33 16.71
N ILE A 183 21.72 32.72 15.77
CA ILE A 183 21.43 31.39 15.22
C ILE A 183 21.36 30.37 16.36
N ALA A 184 22.40 30.28 17.19
CA ALA A 184 22.47 29.32 18.29
C ALA A 184 21.34 29.48 19.35
N ALA A 185 20.76 30.68 19.48
CA ALA A 185 19.70 30.96 20.46
C ALA A 185 18.27 30.77 19.91
N ILE A 186 18.06 30.86 18.59
CA ILE A 186 16.72 30.94 17.99
C ILE A 186 16.46 29.85 16.94
N VAL A 187 17.50 29.32 16.30
CA VAL A 187 17.36 28.27 15.30
C VAL A 187 17.21 26.91 15.99
N PRO A 188 16.11 26.18 15.77
CA PRO A 188 15.92 24.85 16.34
C PRO A 188 16.88 23.83 15.71
N SER A 189 17.21 22.76 16.45
CA SER A 189 17.98 21.63 15.90
C SER A 189 17.12 20.79 14.96
N ILE A 190 17.73 20.24 13.90
CA ILE A 190 17.09 19.28 13.00
C ILE A 190 16.86 17.96 13.77
N PRO A 191 15.63 17.40 13.82
CA PRO A 191 15.36 16.11 14.41
C PRO A 191 16.17 15.00 13.75
N LYS A 192 16.82 14.17 14.58
CA LYS A 192 17.53 12.96 14.14
C LYS A 192 16.62 11.73 14.25
N ASN A 193 17.01 10.65 13.59
CA ASN A 193 16.35 9.33 13.68
C ASN A 193 14.84 9.45 13.43
N ALA A 194 14.46 10.01 12.28
CA ALA A 194 13.06 10.15 11.85
C ALA A 194 12.99 9.89 10.34
N ASN A 195 11.91 9.24 9.91
CA ASN A 195 11.63 8.99 8.50
C ASN A 195 11.54 10.29 7.71
N HIS A 196 11.98 10.27 6.45
CA HIS A 196 11.38 11.13 5.44
C HIS A 196 10.16 10.39 4.89
N TYR A 197 9.18 11.11 4.35
CA TYR A 197 8.05 10.47 3.67
C TYR A 197 7.88 10.98 2.25
N LEU A 198 7.57 10.06 1.35
CA LEU A 198 7.01 10.38 0.04
C LEU A 198 5.49 10.21 0.12
N CYS A 199 4.77 11.32 0.02
CA CYS A 199 3.32 11.35 0.05
C CYS A 199 2.72 11.35 -1.35
N TYR A 200 1.67 10.57 -1.52
CA TYR A 200 0.95 10.37 -2.78
C TYR A 200 -0.48 10.89 -2.67
N ASP A 201 -1.01 11.47 -3.76
CA ASP A 201 -2.44 11.74 -3.91
C ASP A 201 -3.20 10.40 -3.91
N VAL A 202 -4.27 10.27 -3.12
CA VAL A 202 -5.21 9.13 -3.16
C VAL A 202 -6.47 9.51 -3.96
N GLU A 203 -7.19 8.52 -4.48
CA GLU A 203 -8.56 8.74 -5.00
C GLU A 203 -9.46 9.18 -3.82
N PRO A 204 -10.06 10.38 -3.86
CA PRO A 204 -10.67 10.97 -2.68
C PRO A 204 -12.03 10.33 -2.36
N TYR A 205 -12.17 9.90 -1.11
CA TYR A 205 -13.44 9.52 -0.51
C TYR A 205 -13.67 10.34 0.77
N ASP A 206 -14.94 10.55 1.09
CA ASP A 206 -15.34 11.27 2.30
C ASP A 206 -15.44 10.31 3.50
N ILE A 207 -15.18 10.85 4.69
CA ILE A 207 -15.25 10.19 6.01
C ILE A 207 -15.90 11.19 6.99
N THR A 208 -16.25 10.81 8.22
CA THR A 208 -16.88 11.75 9.17
C THR A 208 -16.48 11.44 10.61
N GLU A 209 -15.27 11.81 11.01
CA GLU A 209 -14.75 11.52 12.35
C GLU A 209 -14.51 12.74 13.25
N GLY A 210 -14.95 12.61 14.51
CA GLY A 210 -14.84 13.65 15.53
C GLY A 210 -13.52 13.59 16.30
N VAL A 211 -12.75 14.67 16.30
CA VAL A 211 -11.49 14.76 17.05
C VAL A 211 -11.35 16.08 17.82
N SER A 212 -10.74 16.04 19.01
CA SER A 212 -10.25 17.26 19.68
C SER A 212 -8.73 17.31 19.62
N VAL A 213 -8.18 18.33 18.96
CA VAL A 213 -6.74 18.44 18.69
C VAL A 213 -6.16 19.62 19.46
N ARG A 214 -5.11 19.33 20.24
CA ARG A 214 -4.28 20.33 20.90
C ARG A 214 -2.88 20.28 20.36
N ASP A 215 -2.45 21.39 19.78
CA ASP A 215 -1.07 21.59 19.37
C ASP A 215 -0.48 22.83 20.08
N GLN A 216 0.60 23.33 19.51
CA GLN A 216 1.33 24.49 19.99
C GLN A 216 0.73 25.86 19.56
N PHE A 217 -0.24 25.90 18.64
CA PHE A 217 -0.89 27.10 18.12
C PHE A 217 -2.35 27.22 18.58
N GLN A 218 -3.06 26.10 18.74
CA GLN A 218 -4.48 26.02 19.05
C GLN A 218 -4.87 24.78 19.86
N ASN A 219 -6.10 24.81 20.39
CA ASN A 219 -6.75 23.72 21.10
C ASN A 219 -8.23 23.76 20.68
N ARG A 220 -8.66 22.90 19.76
CA ARG A 220 -9.97 22.97 19.09
C ARG A 220 -10.51 21.58 18.76
N GLN A 221 -11.83 21.51 18.59
CA GLN A 221 -12.48 20.38 17.90
C GLN A 221 -12.38 20.56 16.39
N PHE A 222 -12.30 19.43 15.70
CA PHE A 222 -12.32 19.30 14.25
C PHE A 222 -13.13 18.09 13.84
N GLU A 223 -13.68 18.16 12.63
CA GLU A 223 -14.31 17.06 11.92
C GLU A 223 -13.38 16.63 10.79
N VAL A 224 -13.05 15.35 10.74
CA VAL A 224 -12.22 14.72 9.70
C VAL A 224 -13.14 14.28 8.58
N ILE A 225 -13.01 14.90 7.39
CA ILE A 225 -14.05 14.82 6.34
C ILE A 225 -13.64 14.08 5.07
N ARG A 226 -12.34 13.95 4.76
CA ARG A 226 -11.90 13.41 3.47
C ARG A 226 -10.48 12.88 3.49
N ALA A 227 -10.24 11.72 2.89
CA ALA A 227 -8.90 11.19 2.65
C ALA A 227 -8.15 11.99 1.58
N ARG A 228 -6.87 12.33 1.84
CA ARG A 228 -6.07 13.20 0.96
C ARG A 228 -4.76 12.58 0.50
N TYR A 229 -3.94 12.09 1.43
CA TYR A 229 -2.58 11.61 1.13
C TYR A 229 -2.19 10.36 1.92
N LEU A 230 -1.62 9.36 1.24
CA LEU A 230 -0.86 8.29 1.87
C LEU A 230 0.63 8.63 1.81
N CYS A 231 1.33 8.58 2.93
CA CYS A 231 2.73 8.96 3.08
C CYS A 231 3.57 7.74 3.52
N ASN A 232 4.39 7.24 2.59
CA ASN A 232 5.25 6.09 2.81
C ASN A 232 6.63 6.53 3.32
N PRO A 233 7.27 5.79 4.26
CA PRO A 233 8.67 5.99 4.59
C PRO A 233 9.55 5.92 3.35
N ALA A 234 10.33 6.97 3.10
CA ALA A 234 11.14 7.13 1.90
C ALA A 234 12.62 7.33 2.22
N GLU A 235 13.46 6.66 1.45
CA GLU A 235 14.88 6.91 1.34
C GLU A 235 15.07 8.16 0.44
N LYS A 236 15.97 9.07 0.83
CA LYS A 236 16.22 10.32 0.10
C LYS A 236 17.71 10.60 -0.06
N THR A 237 18.16 10.69 -1.30
CA THR A 237 19.52 11.14 -1.65
C THR A 237 19.51 12.60 -2.07
N HIS A 238 20.42 13.39 -1.48
CA HIS A 238 20.61 14.81 -1.79
C HIS A 238 22.09 15.17 -1.63
N ASN A 239 22.70 15.77 -2.67
CA ASN A 239 24.12 16.10 -2.72
C ASN A 239 25.05 14.93 -2.32
N GLY A 240 24.77 13.73 -2.85
CA GLY A 240 25.51 12.50 -2.55
C GLY A 240 25.26 11.90 -1.16
N LYS A 241 24.48 12.56 -0.29
CA LYS A 241 24.14 12.06 1.03
C LYS A 241 22.78 11.36 1.02
N VAL A 242 22.79 10.06 1.35
CA VAL A 242 21.58 9.25 1.60
C VAL A 242 20.99 9.61 2.97
N SER A 243 19.67 9.60 3.05
CA SER A 243 18.87 9.63 4.28
C SER A 243 18.05 8.35 4.31
N GLU A 244 18.45 7.39 5.14
CA GLU A 244 17.83 6.05 5.21
C GLU A 244 16.45 6.08 5.86
N ILE A 245 15.66 5.04 5.59
CA ILE A 245 14.39 4.78 6.28
C ILE A 245 14.72 4.27 7.69
N VAL A 246 14.20 4.96 8.72
CA VAL A 246 14.44 4.65 10.13
C VAL A 246 13.44 3.62 10.66
N ASP A 247 12.22 3.66 10.13
CA ASP A 247 11.10 2.79 10.49
C ASP A 247 10.31 2.50 9.22
N ARG A 248 10.13 1.21 8.88
CA ARG A 248 9.46 0.77 7.64
C ARG A 248 7.96 0.52 7.81
N SER A 249 7.44 0.41 9.03
CA SER A 249 6.03 0.10 9.30
C SER A 249 5.18 1.34 9.59
N ASN A 250 5.76 2.36 10.24
CA ASN A 250 5.10 3.65 10.50
C ASN A 250 4.88 4.45 9.20
N HIS A 251 3.70 4.32 8.60
CA HIS A 251 3.21 5.19 7.53
C HIS A 251 2.29 6.28 8.11
N LEU A 252 2.04 7.35 7.35
CA LEU A 252 1.04 8.35 7.73
C LEU A 252 -0.09 8.41 6.69
N MET A 253 -1.34 8.45 7.14
CA MET A 253 -2.49 8.81 6.31
C MET A 253 -2.97 10.21 6.70
N CYS A 254 -3.13 11.09 5.71
CA CYS A 254 -3.53 12.48 5.90
C CYS A 254 -4.94 12.73 5.38
N TYR A 255 -5.75 13.40 6.20
CA TYR A 255 -7.16 13.68 6.00
C TYR A 255 -7.46 15.16 6.14
N GLU A 256 -8.29 15.72 5.25
CA GLU A 256 -8.79 17.09 5.34
C GLU A 256 -9.66 17.27 6.59
N VAL A 257 -9.45 18.39 7.32
CA VAL A 257 -10.20 18.70 8.53
C VAL A 257 -10.92 20.04 8.44
N ILE A 258 -12.14 20.09 8.99
CA ILE A 258 -12.91 21.32 9.12
C ILE A 258 -13.17 21.67 10.60
N PRO A 259 -13.31 22.97 10.95
CA PRO A 259 -13.12 24.13 10.08
C PRO A 259 -11.64 24.45 9.83
N HIS A 260 -11.35 25.01 8.64
CA HIS A 260 -10.04 25.49 8.19
C HIS A 260 -9.56 26.72 9.00
N ASN A 261 -9.31 26.54 10.30
CA ASN A 261 -9.06 27.61 11.28
C ASN A 261 -7.83 28.45 10.90
N GLN A 262 -8.03 29.76 10.75
CA GLN A 262 -6.96 30.76 10.58
C GLN A 262 -6.15 30.90 11.89
N VAL A 263 -4.83 30.83 11.81
CA VAL A 263 -3.92 30.94 12.96
C VAL A 263 -2.82 31.99 12.79
N ASN A 264 -2.40 32.30 11.55
CA ASN A 264 -1.46 33.35 11.18
C ASN A 264 -0.19 33.44 12.08
N ARG A 265 0.44 32.29 12.34
CA ARG A 265 1.60 32.16 13.25
C ARG A 265 2.91 32.17 12.47
N LYS A 266 3.71 33.23 12.66
CA LYS A 266 5.09 33.29 12.19
C LYS A 266 5.97 32.27 12.93
N VAL A 267 6.84 31.59 12.20
CA VAL A 267 7.74 30.55 12.69
C VAL A 267 9.12 30.65 12.04
N ILE A 268 10.11 30.08 12.73
CA ILE A 268 11.41 29.72 12.17
C ILE A 268 11.48 28.21 12.10
N THR A 269 11.78 27.69 10.91
CA THR A 269 11.93 26.26 10.62
C THR A 269 13.36 25.97 10.15
N HIS A 270 13.88 24.79 10.47
CA HIS A 270 15.20 24.32 10.09
C HIS A 270 15.16 22.83 9.75
N ASP A 271 15.47 22.50 8.50
CA ASP A 271 15.66 21.14 8.00
C ASP A 271 16.98 21.08 7.19
N GLN A 272 17.27 19.96 6.50
CA GLN A 272 18.48 19.83 5.69
C GLN A 272 18.57 20.79 4.47
N PHE A 273 17.49 21.48 4.09
CA PHE A 273 17.48 22.54 3.08
C PHE A 273 17.64 23.95 3.71
N GLY A 274 17.95 24.01 5.00
CA GLY A 274 18.39 25.18 5.74
C GLY A 274 17.29 25.86 6.57
N ILE A 275 17.59 27.08 7.00
CA ILE A 275 16.73 27.88 7.88
C ILE A 275 15.77 28.70 7.02
N LYS A 276 14.48 28.75 7.38
CA LYS A 276 13.46 29.58 6.73
C LYS A 276 12.61 30.33 7.77
N SER A 277 12.25 31.58 7.47
CA SER A 277 11.21 32.34 8.17
C SER A 277 9.91 32.22 7.37
N GLN A 278 8.85 31.71 8.01
CA GLN A 278 7.58 31.34 7.36
C GLN A 278 6.37 31.72 8.23
N THR A 279 5.15 31.66 7.68
CA THR A 279 3.90 31.91 8.43
C THR A 279 2.91 30.78 8.20
N ALA A 280 2.52 30.08 9.25
CA ALA A 280 1.38 29.15 9.24
C ALA A 280 0.08 29.96 9.14
N VAL A 281 -0.60 29.90 8.00
CA VAL A 281 -1.78 30.73 7.69
C VAL A 281 -3.02 30.15 8.36
N ARG A 282 -3.44 28.95 7.93
CA ARG A 282 -4.63 28.24 8.42
C ARG A 282 -4.36 26.74 8.54
N THR A 283 -5.27 26.03 9.20
CA THR A 283 -5.27 24.56 9.34
C THR A 283 -5.80 23.92 8.05
N GLU A 284 -5.28 22.77 7.61
CA GLU A 284 -5.75 22.05 6.40
C GLU A 284 -6.10 20.57 6.68
N GLU A 285 -5.16 19.78 7.23
CA GLU A 285 -5.29 18.32 7.42
C GLU A 285 -4.88 17.86 8.83
N ILE A 286 -5.34 16.67 9.23
CA ILE A 286 -4.69 15.84 10.25
C ILE A 286 -4.02 14.64 9.57
N CYS A 287 -2.75 14.39 9.89
CA CYS A 287 -2.02 13.19 9.49
C CYS A 287 -1.87 12.27 10.71
N VAL A 288 -2.22 11.00 10.55
CA VAL A 288 -2.26 10.00 11.61
C VAL A 288 -1.37 8.80 11.27
N PRO A 289 -0.78 8.11 12.26
CA PRO A 289 -0.12 6.82 12.05
C PRO A 289 -1.08 5.84 11.37
N THR A 290 -0.56 5.00 10.49
CA THR A 290 -1.38 4.05 9.72
C THR A 290 -0.56 2.83 9.38
N VAL A 291 -1.10 1.64 9.65
CA VAL A 291 -0.60 0.41 9.04
C VAL A 291 -1.15 0.36 7.62
N LYS A 292 -0.28 0.04 6.67
CA LYS A 292 -0.63 -0.08 5.26
C LYS A 292 -0.15 -1.43 4.75
N THR A 293 -1.09 -2.35 4.59
CA THR A 293 -0.84 -3.67 4.00
C THR A 293 -0.93 -3.53 2.47
N PRO A 294 0.08 -3.94 1.70
CA PRO A 294 -0.08 -4.06 0.26
C PRO A 294 -1.24 -4.99 -0.04
N LEU A 295 -2.19 -4.57 -0.87
CA LEU A 295 -3.14 -5.51 -1.45
C LEU A 295 -2.46 -6.16 -2.64
N SER A 296 -1.69 -7.22 -2.36
CA SER A 296 -1.52 -8.26 -3.38
C SER A 296 -2.93 -8.69 -3.79
N PRO A 297 -3.28 -8.75 -5.09
CA PRO A 297 -4.40 -9.59 -5.52
C PRO A 297 -4.10 -10.99 -4.99
N THR A 298 -4.97 -11.50 -4.10
CA THR A 298 -4.81 -12.69 -3.24
C THR A 298 -3.43 -13.35 -3.32
N ALA A 299 -2.46 -12.84 -2.53
CA ALA A 299 -1.03 -13.16 -2.61
C ALA A 299 -0.71 -14.56 -3.19
N CYS A 300 -0.36 -14.60 -4.48
CA CYS A 300 -0.20 -15.84 -5.23
C CYS A 300 1.03 -16.61 -4.76
N THR A 301 0.83 -17.42 -3.72
CA THR A 301 1.89 -18.09 -2.98
C THR A 301 2.28 -19.38 -3.68
N ARG A 302 3.45 -19.39 -4.32
CA ARG A 302 4.02 -20.56 -5.01
C ARG A 302 5.14 -21.18 -4.15
N PRO A 303 5.33 -22.51 -4.21
CA PRO A 303 6.42 -23.18 -3.50
C PRO A 303 7.80 -22.78 -4.06
N ASP A 304 8.82 -22.82 -3.20
CA ASP A 304 10.21 -22.65 -3.65
C ASP A 304 10.61 -23.79 -4.60
N THR A 305 11.06 -23.39 -5.79
CA THR A 305 11.64 -24.25 -6.82
C THR A 305 13.04 -23.72 -7.10
N GLU A 306 14.04 -24.34 -6.49
CA GLU A 306 15.48 -24.03 -6.70
C GLU A 306 15.86 -22.57 -6.38
N GLY A 307 15.23 -21.97 -5.36
CA GLY A 307 15.47 -20.57 -4.96
C GLY A 307 14.67 -19.56 -5.78
N THR A 308 13.64 -19.97 -6.50
CA THR A 308 12.70 -19.09 -7.21
C THR A 308 11.29 -19.72 -7.18
N ALA A 309 10.36 -19.18 -7.97
CA ALA A 309 9.08 -19.80 -8.25
C ALA A 309 8.88 -20.04 -9.75
N VAL A 310 7.92 -20.93 -10.05
CA VAL A 310 7.32 -21.08 -11.37
C VAL A 310 6.33 -19.94 -11.59
N VAL A 311 6.37 -19.29 -12.76
CA VAL A 311 5.59 -18.07 -13.05
C VAL A 311 4.23 -18.39 -13.69
N LEU A 312 4.18 -19.41 -14.54
CA LEU A 312 2.95 -20.00 -15.07
C LEU A 312 2.95 -21.52 -14.87
N ASP A 313 1.94 -22.02 -14.19
CA ASP A 313 1.64 -23.44 -14.05
C ASP A 313 0.11 -23.67 -14.20
N LYS A 314 -0.35 -24.91 -14.04
CA LYS A 314 -1.77 -25.29 -14.19
C LYS A 314 -2.72 -24.73 -13.11
N ASP A 315 -2.18 -24.05 -12.10
CA ASP A 315 -2.90 -23.39 -11.01
C ASP A 315 -2.70 -21.86 -11.07
N THR A 316 -2.07 -21.33 -12.12
CA THR A 316 -2.03 -19.89 -12.43
C THR A 316 -3.32 -19.47 -13.12
N MET A 317 -3.84 -18.28 -12.79
CA MET A 317 -5.06 -17.75 -13.41
C MET A 317 -4.96 -16.23 -13.55
N TYR A 318 -5.28 -15.67 -14.71
CA TYR A 318 -5.20 -14.23 -14.95
C TYR A 318 -6.59 -13.62 -15.15
N GLN A 319 -6.89 -12.49 -14.50
CA GLN A 319 -8.11 -11.71 -14.73
C GLN A 319 -7.79 -10.29 -15.20
N ASN A 320 -8.67 -9.68 -16.02
CA ASN A 320 -8.57 -8.27 -16.34
C ASN A 320 -8.75 -7.39 -15.08
N THR A 321 -7.77 -6.55 -14.77
CA THR A 321 -7.78 -5.63 -13.61
C THR A 321 -7.85 -4.15 -14.00
N GLY A 322 -7.77 -3.85 -15.30
CA GLY A 322 -7.89 -2.49 -15.82
C GLY A 322 -8.58 -2.48 -17.19
N GLY A 323 -9.78 -1.91 -17.24
CA GLY A 323 -10.64 -1.89 -18.43
C GLY A 323 -11.31 -3.24 -18.72
N GLN A 324 -12.15 -3.26 -19.74
CA GLN A 324 -12.79 -4.45 -20.30
C GLN A 324 -12.36 -4.63 -21.76
N LEU A 325 -12.48 -5.86 -22.28
CA LEU A 325 -12.29 -6.12 -23.71
C LEU A 325 -13.51 -5.61 -24.47
N THR A 326 -13.33 -4.87 -25.55
CA THR A 326 -14.43 -4.45 -26.41
C THR A 326 -14.64 -5.50 -27.50
N ILE A 327 -15.74 -6.23 -27.44
CA ILE A 327 -16.13 -7.23 -28.46
C ILE A 327 -16.77 -6.53 -29.66
N VAL A 328 -17.70 -5.61 -29.39
CA VAL A 328 -18.48 -4.87 -30.39
C VAL A 328 -18.40 -3.39 -30.05
N GLN A 329 -17.85 -2.57 -30.95
CA GLN A 329 -17.76 -1.13 -30.73
C GLN A 329 -19.17 -0.49 -30.63
N PRO A 330 -19.39 0.47 -29.71
CA PRO A 330 -20.63 1.24 -29.68
C PRO A 330 -20.76 2.11 -30.93
N ALA A 331 -21.90 2.05 -31.60
CA ALA A 331 -22.26 2.98 -32.67
C ALA A 331 -23.15 4.12 -32.09
N PRO A 332 -23.32 5.26 -32.79
CA PRO A 332 -24.20 6.33 -32.32
C PRO A 332 -25.64 5.83 -32.10
N GLY A 333 -26.05 5.75 -30.83
CA GLY A 333 -27.37 5.23 -30.43
C GLY A 333 -27.43 3.74 -30.10
N THR A 334 -26.32 3.00 -30.14
CA THR A 334 -26.25 1.60 -29.65
C THR A 334 -25.29 1.45 -28.47
N ILE A 335 -25.53 0.45 -27.64
CA ILE A 335 -24.63 0.05 -26.56
C ILE A 335 -23.66 -0.98 -27.16
N GLY A 336 -22.35 -0.74 -27.01
CA GLY A 336 -21.31 -1.70 -27.42
C GLY A 336 -21.24 -2.90 -26.46
N VAL A 337 -20.72 -4.02 -26.95
CA VAL A 337 -20.51 -5.21 -26.12
C VAL A 337 -19.08 -5.18 -25.60
N THR A 338 -18.94 -5.17 -24.28
CA THR A 338 -17.68 -5.36 -23.59
C THR A 338 -17.69 -6.70 -22.85
N ALA A 339 -16.53 -7.18 -22.41
CA ALA A 339 -16.41 -8.35 -21.56
C ALA A 339 -15.27 -8.21 -20.55
N ASP A 340 -15.48 -8.75 -19.36
CA ASP A 340 -14.40 -9.12 -18.45
C ASP A 340 -13.82 -10.47 -18.87
N ALA A 341 -12.50 -10.64 -18.78
CA ALA A 341 -11.79 -11.86 -19.15
C ALA A 341 -11.15 -12.53 -17.93
N PHE A 342 -11.28 -13.84 -17.88
CA PHE A 342 -10.64 -14.69 -16.89
C PHE A 342 -10.03 -15.92 -17.58
N LEU A 343 -8.70 -16.00 -17.58
CA LEU A 343 -7.91 -17.09 -18.13
C LEU A 343 -7.51 -18.03 -16.98
N ARG A 344 -7.75 -19.33 -17.14
CA ARG A 344 -7.39 -20.39 -16.18
C ARG A 344 -7.25 -21.73 -16.90
N SER A 345 -6.52 -22.67 -16.32
CA SER A 345 -6.49 -24.04 -16.84
C SER A 345 -7.87 -24.70 -16.86
N GLY A 346 -8.14 -25.42 -17.95
CA GLY A 346 -9.21 -26.41 -18.06
C GLY A 346 -8.77 -27.79 -17.57
N PRO A 347 -9.65 -28.81 -17.68
CA PRO A 347 -9.36 -30.17 -17.18
C PRO A 347 -8.16 -30.85 -17.84
N ASP A 348 -7.92 -30.54 -19.12
CA ASP A 348 -6.90 -31.18 -19.96
C ASP A 348 -5.72 -30.24 -20.26
N THR A 349 -5.49 -29.21 -19.43
CA THR A 349 -4.44 -28.22 -19.71
C THR A 349 -3.06 -28.65 -19.27
N VAL A 350 -2.13 -28.62 -20.22
CA VAL A 350 -0.70 -28.85 -20.02
C VAL A 350 0.03 -27.52 -20.23
N VAL A 351 0.73 -27.06 -19.18
CA VAL A 351 1.65 -25.92 -19.26
C VAL A 351 3.07 -26.48 -19.33
N THR A 352 3.74 -26.29 -20.47
CA THR A 352 5.11 -26.77 -20.71
C THR A 352 6.11 -25.64 -20.46
N ARG A 353 6.99 -25.82 -19.47
CA ARG A 353 8.08 -24.90 -19.12
C ARG A 353 9.38 -25.33 -19.81
N GLY A 354 10.03 -24.40 -20.50
CA GLY A 354 11.36 -24.55 -21.09
C GLY A 354 12.31 -23.42 -20.67
N GLY A 355 13.61 -23.60 -20.89
CA GLY A 355 14.65 -22.67 -20.43
C GLY A 355 15.04 -22.89 -18.97
N SER A 356 15.54 -21.84 -18.30
CA SER A 356 15.80 -21.86 -16.86
C SER A 356 15.77 -20.44 -16.27
N PRO A 357 15.50 -20.26 -14.97
CA PRO A 357 15.38 -18.93 -14.37
C PRO A 357 16.58 -18.00 -14.67
N ALA A 358 17.80 -18.53 -14.61
CA ALA A 358 19.04 -17.79 -14.85
C ALA A 358 19.33 -17.50 -16.34
N ALA A 359 18.62 -18.14 -17.28
CA ALA A 359 18.76 -17.95 -18.72
C ALA A 359 17.54 -17.29 -19.38
N GLY A 360 16.45 -17.12 -18.64
CA GLY A 360 15.13 -16.84 -19.18
C GLY A 360 14.35 -18.13 -19.50
N GLU A 361 13.03 -18.02 -19.52
CA GLU A 361 12.12 -19.16 -19.61
C GLU A 361 11.06 -18.95 -20.70
N THR A 362 10.43 -20.05 -21.12
CA THR A 362 9.28 -20.05 -22.02
C THR A 362 8.21 -20.98 -21.48
N TYR A 363 6.96 -20.54 -21.52
CA TYR A 363 5.79 -21.23 -21.00
C TYR A 363 4.77 -21.37 -22.13
N THR A 364 4.57 -22.59 -22.61
CA THR A 364 3.58 -22.90 -23.67
C THR A 364 2.36 -23.57 -23.04
N PHE A 365 1.16 -23.15 -23.44
CA PHE A 365 -0.11 -23.73 -23.01
C PHE A 365 -1.05 -23.92 -24.21
N ASP A 366 -1.71 -25.08 -24.32
CA ASP A 366 -2.47 -25.44 -25.53
C ASP A 366 -4.00 -25.36 -25.38
N THR A 367 -4.51 -25.43 -24.14
CA THR A 367 -5.94 -25.64 -23.85
C THR A 367 -6.41 -24.89 -22.60
N GLU A 368 -5.86 -23.69 -22.34
CA GLU A 368 -6.38 -22.80 -21.29
C GLU A 368 -7.84 -22.42 -21.58
N MET A 369 -8.65 -22.27 -20.53
CA MET A 369 -10.02 -21.76 -20.63
C MET A 369 -10.00 -20.24 -20.48
N LEU A 370 -10.21 -19.53 -21.59
CA LEU A 370 -10.52 -18.10 -21.56
C LEU A 370 -12.03 -17.92 -21.41
N GLN A 371 -12.47 -17.63 -20.19
CA GLN A 371 -13.83 -17.22 -19.91
C GLN A 371 -14.00 -15.71 -20.22
N LEU A 372 -15.06 -15.37 -20.95
CA LEU A 372 -15.47 -13.98 -21.20
C LEU A 372 -16.87 -13.76 -20.60
N SER A 373 -16.98 -12.84 -19.64
CA SER A 373 -18.25 -12.42 -19.05
C SER A 373 -18.71 -11.12 -19.71
N LEU A 374 -19.68 -11.21 -20.61
CA LEU A 374 -20.11 -10.07 -21.44
C LEU A 374 -21.02 -9.11 -20.67
N SER A 375 -21.01 -7.84 -21.08
CA SER A 375 -21.92 -6.80 -20.58
C SER A 375 -23.41 -7.07 -20.84
N SER A 376 -23.73 -8.06 -21.68
CA SER A 376 -25.08 -8.62 -21.85
C SER A 376 -25.50 -9.61 -20.75
N GLY A 377 -24.61 -9.94 -19.80
CA GLY A 377 -24.80 -10.97 -18.79
C GLY A 377 -24.54 -12.40 -19.29
N ARG A 378 -24.16 -12.58 -20.56
CA ARG A 378 -23.82 -13.89 -21.12
C ARG A 378 -22.37 -14.24 -20.82
N ILE A 379 -22.13 -15.47 -20.34
CA ILE A 379 -20.78 -16.02 -20.17
C ILE A 379 -20.44 -16.91 -21.36
N LEU A 380 -19.27 -16.68 -21.95
CA LEU A 380 -18.67 -17.46 -23.02
C LEU A 380 -17.40 -18.14 -22.49
N ASN A 381 -17.06 -19.32 -23.01
CA ASN A 381 -15.80 -19.99 -22.70
C ASN A 381 -15.14 -20.38 -24.03
N LEU A 382 -13.94 -19.85 -24.27
CA LEU A 382 -13.11 -20.15 -25.43
C LEU A 382 -11.96 -21.05 -24.95
N LEU A 383 -11.57 -22.02 -25.77
CA LEU A 383 -10.27 -22.66 -25.58
C LEU A 383 -9.20 -21.75 -26.19
N ALA A 384 -8.14 -21.50 -25.44
CA ALA A 384 -7.05 -20.63 -25.80
C ALA A 384 -5.70 -21.36 -25.72
N ASN A 385 -4.86 -21.13 -26.72
CA ASN A 385 -3.47 -21.54 -26.73
C ASN A 385 -2.55 -20.31 -26.73
N GLY A 386 -1.34 -20.46 -26.22
CA GLY A 386 -0.40 -19.35 -26.14
C GLY A 386 0.99 -19.73 -25.67
N VAL A 387 1.86 -18.73 -25.72
CA VAL A 387 3.27 -18.78 -25.35
C VAL A 387 3.63 -17.49 -24.62
N ALA A 388 4.13 -17.62 -23.40
CA ALA A 388 4.71 -16.52 -22.63
C ALA A 388 6.21 -16.74 -22.41
N SER A 389 6.97 -15.66 -22.22
CA SER A 389 8.41 -15.71 -21.89
C SER A 389 8.71 -14.91 -20.63
N THR A 390 9.85 -15.22 -20.00
CA THR A 390 10.39 -14.44 -18.87
C THR A 390 11.85 -14.11 -19.12
N SER A 391 12.24 -12.87 -18.84
CA SER A 391 13.65 -12.46 -18.78
C SER A 391 14.44 -13.27 -17.74
N PRO A 392 15.78 -13.31 -17.84
CA PRO A 392 16.65 -13.90 -16.82
C PRO A 392 16.46 -13.26 -15.43
N ARG A 393 16.53 -14.08 -14.38
CA ARG A 393 16.49 -13.69 -12.97
C ARG A 393 17.52 -14.48 -12.15
N THR A 394 17.95 -13.95 -11.00
CA THR A 394 18.90 -14.62 -10.09
C THR A 394 18.15 -15.48 -9.06
N PRO A 395 18.24 -16.82 -9.09
CA PRO A 395 17.66 -17.65 -8.04
C PRO A 395 18.39 -17.45 -6.70
N GLY A 396 17.65 -17.49 -5.61
CA GLY A 396 18.13 -17.25 -4.25
C GLY A 396 18.02 -15.79 -3.79
N ASP A 397 17.98 -14.81 -4.69
CA ASP A 397 17.77 -13.41 -4.31
C ASP A 397 16.35 -13.23 -3.72
N PRO A 398 16.19 -12.60 -2.54
CA PRO A 398 14.92 -12.58 -1.80
C PRO A 398 13.81 -11.76 -2.47
N VAL A 399 14.17 -10.94 -3.47
CA VAL A 399 13.23 -10.32 -4.41
C VAL A 399 13.80 -10.50 -5.81
N GLN A 400 13.04 -11.12 -6.70
CA GLN A 400 13.39 -11.30 -8.12
C GLN A 400 12.37 -10.57 -8.97
N SER A 401 12.79 -9.46 -9.59
CA SER A 401 11.97 -8.60 -10.46
C SER A 401 12.53 -8.67 -11.87
N PHE A 402 11.69 -9.04 -12.84
CA PHE A 402 12.08 -9.32 -14.22
C PHE A 402 10.91 -9.11 -15.17
N ASP A 403 11.22 -8.65 -16.39
CA ASP A 403 10.20 -8.43 -17.42
C ASP A 403 9.74 -9.75 -18.03
N THR A 404 8.46 -9.83 -18.37
CA THR A 404 7.83 -10.97 -19.03
C THR A 404 7.15 -10.51 -20.32
N GLU A 405 6.80 -11.43 -21.21
CA GLU A 405 6.10 -11.08 -22.44
C GLU A 405 5.14 -12.18 -22.87
N MET A 406 3.91 -11.81 -23.24
CA MET A 406 3.00 -12.72 -23.92
C MET A 406 3.36 -12.69 -25.42
N LEU A 407 4.06 -13.71 -25.90
CA LEU A 407 4.45 -13.82 -27.30
C LEU A 407 3.22 -14.18 -28.16
N GLN A 408 2.40 -15.12 -27.69
CA GLN A 408 1.20 -15.58 -28.37
C GLN A 408 0.07 -15.82 -27.36
N LEU A 409 -1.14 -15.38 -27.68
CA LEU A 409 -2.39 -15.80 -27.05
C LEU A 409 -3.50 -15.75 -28.10
N GLN A 410 -4.11 -16.88 -28.43
CA GLN A 410 -5.22 -16.94 -29.37
C GLN A 410 -6.28 -17.93 -28.90
N GLY A 411 -7.53 -17.70 -29.27
CA GLY A 411 -8.64 -18.61 -28.98
C GLY A 411 -9.88 -18.24 -29.76
N GLN A 412 -10.81 -19.18 -29.94
CA GLN A 412 -12.10 -18.92 -30.58
C GLN A 412 -13.21 -19.74 -29.94
N LEU A 413 -14.46 -19.32 -30.16
CA LEU A 413 -15.63 -20.15 -29.85
C LEU A 413 -15.66 -21.43 -30.73
N PRO A 414 -16.23 -22.53 -30.20
CA PRO A 414 -16.63 -23.66 -31.03
C PRO A 414 -17.77 -23.27 -31.98
N ILE A 415 -17.91 -24.02 -33.08
CA ILE A 415 -18.98 -23.83 -34.07
C ILE A 415 -20.35 -24.13 -33.43
N GLY A 416 -21.35 -23.29 -33.72
CA GLY A 416 -22.74 -23.49 -33.26
C GLY A 416 -23.14 -22.65 -32.05
N ASP A 417 -22.41 -21.57 -31.76
CA ASP A 417 -22.85 -20.56 -30.78
C ASP A 417 -24.09 -19.79 -31.30
N PRO A 418 -25.15 -19.60 -30.49
CA PRO A 418 -26.41 -19.01 -30.95
C PRO A 418 -26.32 -17.51 -31.27
N ASP A 419 -25.28 -16.80 -30.83
CA ASP A 419 -25.10 -15.36 -31.10
C ASP A 419 -23.93 -15.06 -32.04
N PHE A 420 -22.99 -16.00 -32.23
CA PHE A 420 -21.76 -15.81 -32.99
C PHE A 420 -21.44 -16.95 -33.98
N ASP A 421 -21.44 -16.66 -35.29
CA ASP A 421 -20.79 -17.53 -36.28
C ASP A 421 -19.25 -17.51 -36.13
N LEU A 422 -18.70 -16.40 -35.62
CA LEU A 422 -17.31 -16.25 -35.23
C LEU A 422 -17.20 -15.36 -33.99
N LEU A 423 -16.43 -15.80 -33.02
CA LEU A 423 -15.76 -14.93 -32.05
C LEU A 423 -14.35 -15.48 -31.83
N ARG A 424 -13.33 -14.70 -32.17
CA ARG A 424 -11.91 -15.06 -32.06
C ARG A 424 -11.13 -13.93 -31.41
N ILE A 425 -10.29 -14.26 -30.44
CA ILE A 425 -9.28 -13.37 -29.88
C ILE A 425 -7.89 -13.71 -30.44
N THR A 426 -7.05 -12.69 -30.60
CA THR A 426 -5.62 -12.80 -30.90
C THR A 426 -4.89 -11.70 -30.14
N ALA A 427 -3.84 -12.03 -29.40
CA ALA A 427 -2.99 -11.12 -28.65
C ALA A 427 -1.56 -11.67 -28.63
N GLY A 428 -0.58 -10.83 -28.32
CA GLY A 428 0.82 -11.23 -28.22
C GLY A 428 1.73 -10.69 -29.32
N THR A 429 2.98 -10.50 -28.97
CA THR A 429 3.97 -9.78 -29.80
C THR A 429 4.27 -10.47 -31.14
N ASP A 430 4.20 -11.81 -31.24
CA ASP A 430 4.40 -12.54 -32.50
C ASP A 430 3.32 -12.23 -33.55
N PHE A 431 2.13 -11.82 -33.11
CA PHE A 431 1.05 -11.36 -34.00
C PHE A 431 1.13 -9.85 -34.30
N GLY A 432 2.21 -9.18 -33.89
CA GLY A 432 2.37 -7.73 -34.00
C GLY A 432 1.53 -6.93 -33.00
N LEU A 433 1.09 -7.54 -31.90
CA LEU A 433 0.23 -6.94 -30.89
C LEU A 433 0.98 -6.84 -29.54
N PRO A 434 1.67 -5.70 -29.25
CA PRO A 434 2.58 -5.59 -28.12
C PRO A 434 1.91 -5.99 -26.80
N SER A 435 2.46 -7.01 -26.15
CA SER A 435 1.87 -7.58 -24.93
C SER A 435 2.93 -7.79 -23.82
N PRO A 436 3.62 -6.72 -23.41
CA PRO A 436 4.62 -6.78 -22.35
C PRO A 436 3.98 -7.09 -21.00
N GLY A 437 4.77 -7.69 -20.12
CA GLY A 437 4.42 -7.97 -18.73
C GLY A 437 5.60 -7.73 -17.80
N HIS A 438 5.35 -7.89 -16.51
CA HIS A 438 6.40 -7.88 -15.51
C HIS A 438 6.01 -8.81 -14.35
N THR A 439 6.99 -9.48 -13.76
CA THR A 439 6.81 -10.34 -12.60
C THR A 439 7.79 -9.95 -11.50
N THR A 440 7.28 -9.85 -10.28
CA THR A 440 8.08 -9.72 -9.05
C THR A 440 7.76 -10.89 -8.12
N LEU A 441 8.76 -11.71 -7.85
CA LEU A 441 8.73 -12.77 -6.84
C LEU A 441 9.34 -12.23 -5.55
N THR A 442 8.63 -12.35 -4.42
CA THR A 442 9.13 -11.98 -3.10
C THR A 442 9.14 -13.17 -2.17
N LYS A 443 10.29 -13.50 -1.58
CA LYS A 443 10.42 -14.65 -0.67
C LYS A 443 9.73 -14.37 0.67
N LEU A 444 8.95 -15.34 1.12
CA LEU A 444 8.15 -15.28 2.33
C LEU A 444 8.86 -15.98 3.52
N PRO A 445 8.49 -15.68 4.78
CA PRO A 445 9.16 -16.25 5.96
C PRO A 445 9.02 -17.77 6.12
N ASP A 446 8.00 -18.38 5.50
CA ASP A 446 7.78 -19.83 5.42
C ASP A 446 8.66 -20.52 4.35
N GLY A 447 9.37 -19.73 3.54
CA GLY A 447 10.22 -20.19 2.44
C GLY A 447 9.58 -20.09 1.07
N ASN A 448 8.25 -19.91 0.97
CA ASN A 448 7.50 -19.80 -0.29
C ASN A 448 7.72 -18.43 -0.97
N TRP A 449 7.06 -18.19 -2.09
CA TRP A 449 7.15 -16.94 -2.85
C TRP A 449 5.78 -16.33 -3.11
N ASN A 450 5.58 -15.06 -2.74
CA ASN A 450 4.50 -14.25 -3.31
C ASN A 450 4.87 -13.90 -4.75
N VAL A 451 4.06 -14.36 -5.71
CA VAL A 451 4.06 -13.89 -7.09
C VAL A 451 3.18 -12.64 -7.20
N ASP A 452 3.74 -11.57 -7.77
CA ASP A 452 3.01 -10.46 -8.38
C ASP A 452 3.36 -10.49 -9.88
N SER A 453 2.38 -10.76 -10.76
CA SER A 453 2.60 -10.97 -12.18
C SER A 453 1.46 -10.38 -13.01
N PHE A 454 1.78 -9.67 -14.09
CA PHE A 454 0.78 -9.14 -15.02
C PHE A 454 1.31 -9.06 -16.45
N PHE A 455 0.38 -9.03 -17.41
CA PHE A 455 0.61 -8.69 -18.82
C PHE A 455 -0.36 -7.57 -19.23
N ASP A 456 0.16 -6.49 -19.82
CA ASP A 456 -0.63 -5.47 -20.51
C ASP A 456 -0.86 -5.91 -21.96
N ILE A 457 -1.77 -6.87 -22.16
CA ILE A 457 -1.99 -7.49 -23.47
C ILE A 457 -2.68 -6.53 -24.43
N THR A 458 -2.08 -6.33 -25.61
CA THR A 458 -2.81 -5.74 -26.75
C THR A 458 -3.51 -6.88 -27.49
N TYR A 459 -4.84 -6.77 -27.61
CA TYR A 459 -5.67 -7.78 -28.26
C TYR A 459 -6.28 -7.23 -29.56
N ARG A 460 -6.57 -8.14 -30.47
CA ARG A 460 -7.55 -8.01 -31.55
C ARG A 460 -8.67 -9.03 -31.32
N ILE A 461 -9.92 -8.61 -31.40
CA ILE A 461 -11.08 -9.52 -31.40
C ILE A 461 -11.80 -9.40 -32.73
N ASP A 462 -11.94 -10.52 -33.44
CA ASP A 462 -12.68 -10.64 -34.70
C ASP A 462 -14.02 -11.34 -34.42
N PHE A 463 -15.13 -10.79 -34.89
CA PHE A 463 -16.46 -11.40 -34.69
C PHE A 463 -17.37 -11.33 -35.91
N VAL A 464 -18.29 -12.29 -36.01
CA VAL A 464 -19.43 -12.34 -36.93
C VAL A 464 -20.63 -12.87 -36.15
N GLY A 465 -21.73 -12.13 -36.12
CA GLY A 465 -22.94 -12.51 -35.37
C GLY A 465 -23.82 -13.50 -36.12
N HIS A 466 -24.31 -14.52 -35.42
CA HIS A 466 -25.12 -15.61 -35.98
C HIS A 466 -26.47 -15.11 -36.54
N PRO A 467 -26.93 -15.60 -37.72
CA PRO A 467 -28.24 -15.26 -38.27
C PRO A 467 -29.39 -15.61 -37.31
N GLY A 468 -30.11 -14.59 -36.84
CA GLY A 468 -31.17 -14.71 -35.84
C GLY A 468 -30.72 -14.69 -34.38
N GLY A 469 -29.41 -14.66 -34.10
CA GLY A 469 -28.84 -14.41 -32.78
C GLY A 469 -28.82 -12.92 -32.40
N ALA A 470 -28.38 -12.60 -31.18
CA ALA A 470 -28.38 -11.23 -30.63
C ALA A 470 -27.54 -10.24 -31.46
N TYR A 471 -26.55 -10.71 -32.22
CA TYR A 471 -25.66 -9.91 -33.06
C TYR A 471 -25.89 -10.12 -34.56
N THR A 472 -27.06 -10.66 -34.95
CA THR A 472 -27.41 -11.00 -36.34
C THR A 472 -27.12 -9.86 -37.33
N GLY A 473 -26.32 -10.14 -38.36
CA GLY A 473 -25.94 -9.16 -39.38
C GLY A 473 -24.85 -8.16 -38.96
N MET A 474 -24.31 -8.27 -37.74
CA MET A 474 -23.14 -7.52 -37.28
C MET A 474 -21.87 -8.33 -37.50
N SER A 475 -20.79 -7.66 -37.90
CA SER A 475 -19.43 -8.23 -37.94
C SER A 475 -18.40 -7.13 -37.80
N GLY A 476 -17.20 -7.48 -37.34
CA GLY A 476 -16.13 -6.50 -37.20
C GLY A 476 -14.85 -7.06 -36.61
N SER A 477 -13.85 -6.18 -36.50
CA SER A 477 -12.63 -6.43 -35.76
C SER A 477 -12.38 -5.24 -34.83
N THR A 478 -11.97 -5.50 -33.60
CA THR A 478 -11.70 -4.51 -32.56
C THR A 478 -10.29 -4.68 -32.03
N THR A 479 -9.63 -3.60 -31.67
CA THR A 479 -8.29 -3.63 -31.04
C THR A 479 -8.31 -2.77 -29.78
N GLY A 480 -7.61 -3.23 -28.74
CA GLY A 480 -7.41 -2.49 -27.50
C GLY A 480 -6.30 -3.11 -26.65
N THR A 481 -6.00 -2.49 -25.52
CA THR A 481 -5.03 -3.00 -24.55
C THR A 481 -5.69 -3.06 -23.17
N ILE A 482 -5.51 -4.16 -22.45
CA ILE A 482 -5.99 -4.34 -21.06
C ILE A 482 -4.91 -5.00 -20.21
N ARG A 483 -4.95 -4.75 -18.89
CA ARG A 483 -4.10 -5.46 -17.94
C ARG A 483 -4.75 -6.76 -17.49
N MET A 484 -4.14 -7.89 -17.84
CA MET A 484 -4.38 -9.19 -17.22
C MET A 484 -3.39 -9.37 -16.06
N ALA A 485 -3.87 -9.60 -14.83
CA ALA A 485 -3.02 -9.83 -13.66
C ALA A 485 -3.32 -11.19 -13.01
N ASP A 486 -2.30 -11.84 -12.45
CA ASP A 486 -2.42 -13.13 -11.76
C ASP A 486 -3.33 -12.97 -10.53
N ILE A 487 -4.27 -13.89 -10.37
CA ILE A 487 -5.22 -13.92 -9.26
C ILE A 487 -5.35 -15.34 -8.72
N CYS A 488 -5.08 -15.50 -7.43
CA CYS A 488 -5.27 -16.78 -6.76
C CYS A 488 -6.61 -16.84 -6.02
N PRO A 489 -7.22 -18.04 -5.85
CA PRO A 489 -8.41 -18.18 -5.03
C PRO A 489 -8.09 -17.79 -3.59
N PRO A 490 -9.02 -17.17 -2.83
CA PRO A 490 -8.83 -16.99 -1.39
C PRO A 490 -8.54 -18.36 -0.76
N VAL A 491 -7.45 -18.45 -0.01
CA VAL A 491 -7.05 -19.69 0.67
C VAL A 491 -8.17 -20.07 1.63
N GLY A 492 -8.94 -21.10 1.26
CA GLY A 492 -9.96 -21.66 2.14
C GLY A 492 -9.34 -22.20 3.42
N PRO A 493 -10.11 -22.31 4.51
CA PRO A 493 -9.62 -23.01 5.70
C PRO A 493 -9.14 -24.42 5.31
N PRO A 494 -8.03 -24.91 5.89
CA PRO A 494 -7.50 -26.23 5.55
C PRO A 494 -8.59 -27.30 5.78
N PRO A 495 -8.70 -28.30 4.89
CA PRO A 495 -9.75 -29.31 4.98
C PRO A 495 -9.67 -30.04 6.33
N GLU A 496 -10.79 -30.14 7.03
CA GLU A 496 -10.86 -30.86 8.30
C GLU A 496 -10.49 -32.33 8.08
N ILE A 497 -9.41 -32.75 8.73
CA ILE A 497 -8.89 -34.12 8.65
C ILE A 497 -9.85 -35.01 9.45
N ASN A 498 -10.65 -35.81 8.74
CA ASN A 498 -11.55 -36.82 9.29
C ASN A 498 -10.82 -38.16 9.47
#